data_AF-A0A8C4Q3H0-F1
#
_entry.id   AF-A0A8C4Q3H0-F1
#
_cell.length_a   1.000
_cell.length_b   1.000
_cell.length_c   1.000
_cell.angle_alpha   90.00
_cell.angle_beta   90.00
_cell.angle_gamma   90.00
#
_symmetry.space_group_name_H-M   'P 1'
#
loop_
_entity.id
_entity.type
_entity.pdbx_description
1 polymer ?
#
loop_
_entity_poly.entity_id
_entity_poly.type
_entity_poly.pdbx_seq_one_letter_code
_entity_poly.pdbx_strand_id
1 'polypeptide(L)'
;MDSSKEDTSLMYSTHREDDQSNPLQGSQVNWSLPVLHPNEILDENTQFAHLLLTLRQFMDCNGLSSNVECELQQAKKKMMSVKQNFIEKQLLYQEMKEMASSTFLLNQERHLSSAEDEWVYSKLEQCQVGAETFQRLQSSAATTCQCQSSHELSTKDFIKVEDHKRLKEWLLPKLQEHLDNKCLLLSHYFNPDSAEEAKSKHSIQKAWKLSDVLLEQKAPLLQERKSLQFVLLQQKLQNIYLKSLLNSLAILDKMVAQCQLQIQSQADVVHVHFLQAKCRATCYKIRLEKLKILCDTYTPQKVEAQKRIRSLLEKEIFAQQMERDMVTRNLEVYRGLGQSFSALVEEYEQLRNTADNHRWTLCEIRKTKA
;
A
#
# COMPACT_ATOMS: atom_id res chain seq x y z
N MET A 1 31.98 2.02 -37.37
CA MET A 1 31.90 0.83 -36.51
C MET A 1 30.96 1.18 -35.36
N ASP A 2 29.70 1.47 -35.69
CA ASP A 2 28.66 0.47 -36.04
C ASP A 2 28.30 -0.31 -34.78
N SER A 3 27.05 -0.46 -34.36
CA SER A 3 25.78 -0.23 -35.04
C SER A 3 24.69 -0.28 -33.97
N SER A 4 23.73 0.62 -34.13
CA SER A 4 22.30 0.47 -33.89
C SER A 4 21.80 -0.85 -33.28
N LYS A 5 21.04 -0.73 -32.20
CA LYS A 5 19.69 -1.30 -32.17
C LYS A 5 18.74 -0.29 -31.54
N GLU A 6 18.05 0.38 -32.44
CA GLU A 6 16.78 1.05 -32.23
C GLU A 6 15.74 -0.02 -31.84
N ASP A 7 14.98 0.21 -30.78
CA ASP A 7 13.64 -0.35 -30.64
C ASP A 7 12.66 0.82 -30.53
N THR A 8 12.17 1.18 -31.71
CA THR A 8 11.00 2.01 -31.95
C THR A 8 9.75 1.20 -31.60
N SER A 9 9.17 1.42 -30.42
CA SER A 9 7.79 1.04 -30.14
C SER A 9 6.93 2.31 -30.09
N LEU A 10 6.42 2.68 -31.26
CA LEU A 10 5.26 3.57 -31.40
C LEU A 10 4.06 2.90 -30.72
N MET A 11 3.64 3.44 -29.58
CA MET A 11 2.30 3.22 -29.04
C MET A 11 1.59 4.56 -28.95
N TYR A 12 0.48 4.61 -29.68
CA TYR A 12 -0.47 5.71 -29.81
C TYR A 12 -0.80 6.36 -28.45
N SER A 13 -0.44 7.64 -28.29
CA SER A 13 -1.04 8.50 -27.28
C SER A 13 -2.41 8.96 -27.81
N THR A 14 -3.44 8.15 -27.58
CA THR A 14 -4.82 8.62 -27.65
C THR A 14 -5.08 9.50 -26.43
N HIS A 15 -5.07 10.81 -26.65
CA HIS A 15 -5.77 11.75 -25.78
C HIS A 15 -7.24 11.34 -25.70
N ARG A 16 -7.61 10.70 -24.59
CA ARG A 16 -8.99 10.56 -24.15
C ARG A 16 -9.17 11.59 -23.03
N GLU A 17 -9.81 12.69 -23.39
CA GLU A 17 -10.38 13.63 -22.42
C GLU A 17 -11.50 12.89 -21.68
N ASP A 18 -11.16 12.31 -20.53
CA ASP A 18 -12.14 11.88 -19.54
C ASP A 18 -12.66 13.14 -18.83
N ASP A 19 -13.67 13.77 -19.42
CA ASP A 19 -14.49 14.77 -18.75
C ASP A 19 -15.39 14.07 -17.73
N GLN A 20 -14.80 13.73 -16.59
CA GLN A 20 -15.49 13.31 -15.38
C GLN A 20 -16.17 14.52 -14.71
N SER A 21 -17.28 14.95 -15.29
CA SER A 21 -18.27 15.76 -14.55
C SER A 21 -19.07 14.84 -13.63
N ASN A 22 -18.53 14.60 -12.43
CA ASN A 22 -19.19 13.91 -11.31
C ASN A 22 -20.53 14.57 -10.93
N PRO A 23 -21.68 13.89 -10.99
CA PRO A 23 -22.90 14.34 -10.34
C PRO A 23 -23.17 13.50 -9.08
N LEU A 24 -22.18 13.34 -8.19
CA LEU A 24 -22.35 12.59 -6.94
C LEU A 24 -21.62 13.19 -5.72
N GLN A 25 -21.21 14.46 -5.79
CA GLN A 25 -20.64 15.16 -4.62
C GLN A 25 -21.68 15.58 -3.57
N GLY A 26 -22.98 15.35 -3.79
CA GLY A 26 -24.04 15.68 -2.83
C GLY A 26 -24.31 14.63 -1.74
N SER A 27 -23.71 13.44 -1.80
CA SER A 27 -24.08 12.32 -0.91
C SER A 27 -23.04 11.98 0.16
N GLN A 28 -21.95 12.75 0.26
CA GLN A 28 -20.79 12.39 1.09
C GLN A 28 -20.80 13.02 2.50
N VAL A 29 -21.85 13.72 2.90
CA VAL A 29 -21.88 14.48 4.18
C VAL A 29 -22.64 13.79 5.31
N ASN A 30 -23.29 12.63 5.09
CA ASN A 30 -24.22 12.07 6.09
C ASN A 30 -23.71 10.87 6.93
N TRP A 31 -22.39 10.70 7.09
CA TRP A 31 -21.84 9.58 7.90
C TRP A 31 -21.07 10.01 9.16
N SER A 32 -21.03 11.31 9.48
CA SER A 32 -20.34 11.86 10.66
C SER A 32 -21.28 12.49 11.69
N LEU A 33 -22.56 12.12 11.68
CA LEU A 33 -23.46 12.44 12.78
C LEU A 33 -23.46 11.25 13.73
N PRO A 34 -23.05 11.40 15.00
CA PRO A 34 -23.31 10.36 15.99
C PRO A 34 -24.82 10.08 15.97
N VAL A 35 -25.19 8.81 16.01
CA VAL A 35 -26.59 8.39 16.22
C VAL A 35 -26.95 8.82 17.64
N LEU A 36 -27.29 10.09 17.79
CA LEU A 36 -27.81 10.67 19.02
C LEU A 36 -29.28 10.27 19.09
N HIS A 37 -29.67 9.57 20.16
CA HIS A 37 -31.06 9.31 20.44
C HIS A 37 -31.80 10.67 20.52
N PRO A 38 -32.76 10.96 19.62
CA PRO A 38 -33.36 12.30 19.51
C PRO A 38 -34.07 12.78 20.78
N ASN A 39 -34.45 11.85 21.65
CA ASN A 39 -35.39 12.13 22.73
C ASN A 39 -34.74 12.82 23.94
N GLU A 40 -33.45 12.57 24.24
CA GLU A 40 -32.82 13.14 25.44
C GLU A 40 -32.37 14.60 25.26
N ILE A 41 -32.01 15.02 24.04
CA ILE A 41 -31.58 16.41 23.75
C ILE A 41 -32.79 17.35 23.52
N LEU A 42 -33.94 16.80 23.10
CA LEU A 42 -35.15 17.58 22.84
C LEU A 42 -35.83 18.07 24.14
N ASP A 43 -35.68 17.34 25.25
CA ASP A 43 -36.29 17.69 26.54
C ASP A 43 -35.53 18.82 27.25
N GLU A 44 -34.21 18.95 27.03
CA GLU A 44 -33.39 20.01 27.64
C GLU A 44 -33.45 21.35 26.88
N ASN A 45 -33.84 21.36 25.60
CA ASN A 45 -33.87 22.56 24.76
C ASN A 45 -35.20 22.74 24.02
N THR A 46 -36.21 23.21 24.74
CA THR A 46 -37.57 23.47 24.21
C THR A 46 -37.61 24.44 23.03
N GLN A 47 -36.70 25.41 22.98
CA GLN A 47 -36.59 26.37 21.86
C GLN A 47 -36.03 25.71 20.58
N PHE A 48 -35.11 24.76 20.73
CA PHE A 48 -34.57 24.00 19.61
C PHE A 48 -35.59 23.00 19.07
N ALA A 49 -36.36 22.35 19.97
CA ALA A 49 -37.50 21.54 19.59
C ALA A 49 -38.56 22.36 18.81
N HIS A 50 -38.87 23.57 19.27
CA HIS A 50 -39.79 24.46 18.56
C HIS A 50 -39.24 24.85 17.18
N LEU A 51 -37.95 25.20 17.06
CA LEU A 51 -37.30 25.49 15.78
C LEU A 51 -37.36 24.31 14.82
N LEU A 52 -37.07 23.09 15.30
CA LEU A 52 -37.18 21.87 14.48
C LEU A 52 -38.62 21.58 14.06
N LEU A 53 -39.61 21.88 14.89
CA LEU A 53 -41.03 21.78 14.54
C LEU A 53 -41.43 22.83 13.49
N THR A 54 -40.96 24.08 13.60
CA THR A 54 -41.20 25.09 12.55
C THR A 54 -40.47 24.73 11.26
N LEU A 55 -39.23 24.27 11.32
CA LEU A 55 -38.46 23.84 10.14
C LEU A 55 -39.09 22.61 9.47
N ARG A 56 -39.65 21.68 10.24
CA ARG A 56 -40.43 20.55 9.70
C ARG A 56 -41.67 20.99 8.91
N GLN A 57 -42.28 22.14 9.25
CA GLN A 57 -43.40 22.67 8.46
C GLN A 57 -42.96 23.15 7.07
N PHE A 58 -41.68 23.53 6.94
CA PHE A 58 -41.10 23.99 5.68
C PHE A 58 -40.25 22.94 4.96
N MET A 59 -39.98 21.78 5.56
CA MET A 59 -39.13 20.72 5.01
C MET A 59 -39.85 19.38 4.89
N ASP A 60 -39.74 18.74 3.73
CA ASP A 60 -40.26 17.38 3.52
C ASP A 60 -39.34 16.30 4.13
N CYS A 61 -39.80 15.05 4.15
CA CYS A 61 -39.07 13.89 4.72
C CYS A 61 -37.67 13.62 4.13
N ASN A 62 -37.32 14.30 3.04
CA ASN A 62 -36.00 14.27 2.39
C ASN A 62 -35.11 15.49 2.72
N GLY A 63 -35.55 16.41 3.58
CA GLY A 63 -34.78 17.59 3.99
C GLY A 63 -34.76 18.76 2.99
N LEU A 64 -35.63 18.75 1.98
CA LEU A 64 -35.79 19.85 1.01
C LEU A 64 -36.94 20.76 1.42
N SER A 65 -36.80 22.07 1.14
CA SER A 65 -37.88 23.03 1.33
C SER A 65 -39.08 22.66 0.45
N SER A 66 -40.30 22.69 1.00
CA SER A 66 -41.53 22.31 0.28
C SER A 66 -41.71 23.06 -1.06
N ASN A 67 -41.26 24.33 -1.12
CA ASN A 67 -41.27 25.10 -2.37
C ASN A 67 -40.29 24.53 -3.42
N VAL A 68 -39.09 24.14 -2.99
CA VAL A 68 -38.06 23.56 -3.87
C VAL A 68 -38.48 22.18 -4.37
N GLU A 69 -39.13 21.35 -3.54
CA GLU A 69 -39.68 20.07 -3.99
C GLU A 69 -40.82 20.28 -5.00
N CYS A 70 -41.68 21.28 -4.80
CA CYS A 70 -42.72 21.65 -5.76
C CYS A 70 -42.12 22.08 -7.11
N GLU A 71 -41.12 22.96 -7.11
CA GLU A 71 -40.40 23.38 -8.31
C GLU A 71 -39.69 22.20 -8.99
N LEU A 72 -39.09 21.31 -8.22
CA LEU A 72 -38.41 20.12 -8.71
C LEU A 72 -39.39 19.14 -9.35
N GLN A 73 -40.57 18.93 -8.77
CA GLN A 73 -41.63 18.13 -9.38
C GLN A 73 -42.19 18.76 -10.65
N GLN A 74 -42.38 20.08 -10.68
CA GLN A 74 -42.80 20.79 -11.89
C GLN A 74 -41.74 20.70 -13.00
N ALA A 75 -40.46 20.87 -12.67
CA ALA A 75 -39.35 20.70 -13.60
C ALA A 75 -39.27 19.26 -14.11
N LYS A 76 -39.42 18.25 -13.24
CA LYS A 76 -39.50 16.83 -13.63
C LYS A 76 -40.66 16.58 -14.59
N LYS A 77 -41.85 17.12 -14.31
CA LYS A 77 -43.03 16.99 -15.20
C LYS A 77 -42.75 17.61 -16.57
N LYS A 78 -42.21 18.84 -16.61
CA LYS A 78 -41.81 19.51 -17.87
C LYS A 78 -40.76 18.71 -18.63
N MET A 79 -39.74 18.21 -17.94
CA MET A 79 -38.70 17.37 -18.53
C MET A 79 -39.28 16.07 -19.11
N MET A 80 -40.17 15.40 -18.38
CA MET A 80 -40.84 14.19 -18.86
C MET A 80 -41.71 14.47 -20.08
N SER A 81 -42.45 15.59 -20.12
CA SER A 81 -43.23 15.97 -21.31
C SER A 81 -42.36 16.29 -22.53
N VAL A 82 -41.22 16.97 -22.33
CA VAL A 82 -40.27 17.26 -23.41
C VAL A 82 -39.63 15.97 -23.91
N LYS A 83 -39.25 15.08 -22.99
CA LYS A 83 -38.68 13.77 -23.33
C LYS A 83 -39.68 12.91 -24.09
N GLN A 84 -40.94 12.87 -23.67
CA GLN A 84 -42.00 12.14 -24.36
C GLN A 84 -42.16 12.68 -25.79
N ASN A 85 -42.32 13.99 -25.95
CA ASN A 85 -42.45 14.63 -27.26
C ASN A 85 -41.22 14.38 -28.16
N PHE A 86 -40.03 14.35 -27.57
CA PHE A 86 -38.80 14.01 -28.30
C PHE A 86 -38.79 12.55 -28.75
N ILE A 87 -39.11 11.61 -27.85
CA ILE A 87 -39.17 10.17 -28.17
C ILE A 87 -40.23 9.91 -29.25
N GLU A 88 -41.41 10.54 -29.16
CA GLU A 88 -42.46 10.41 -30.18
C GLU A 88 -41.97 10.86 -31.56
N LYS A 89 -41.32 12.03 -31.64
CA LYS A 89 -40.77 12.54 -32.91
C LYS A 89 -39.61 11.69 -33.43
N GLN A 90 -38.74 11.23 -32.53
CA GLN A 90 -37.59 10.40 -32.87
C GLN A 90 -38.02 9.02 -33.36
N LEU A 91 -39.03 8.43 -32.72
CA LEU A 91 -39.62 7.16 -33.14
C LEU A 91 -40.23 7.27 -34.54
N LEU A 92 -41.04 8.31 -34.79
CA LEU A 92 -41.60 8.56 -36.12
C LEU A 92 -40.51 8.70 -37.19
N TYR A 93 -39.43 9.44 -36.88
CA TYR A 93 -38.31 9.58 -37.81
C TYR A 93 -37.57 8.26 -38.06
N GLN A 94 -37.32 7.47 -37.03
CA GLN A 94 -36.67 6.15 -37.15
C GLN A 94 -37.52 5.18 -37.95
N GLU A 95 -38.83 5.13 -37.70
CA GLU A 95 -39.75 4.28 -38.45
C GLU A 95 -39.86 4.69 -39.92
N MET A 96 -39.89 6.00 -40.21
CA MET A 96 -39.86 6.50 -41.60
C MET A 96 -38.56 6.11 -42.31
N LYS A 97 -37.42 6.17 -41.62
CA LYS A 97 -36.12 5.75 -42.14
C LYS A 97 -36.04 4.24 -42.37
N GLU A 98 -36.54 3.44 -41.42
CA GLU A 98 -36.57 1.99 -41.54
C GLU A 98 -37.50 1.55 -42.68
N MET A 99 -38.67 2.18 -42.83
CA MET A 99 -39.57 1.96 -43.96
C MET A 99 -38.89 2.24 -45.30
N ALA A 100 -38.25 3.40 -45.46
CA ALA A 100 -37.51 3.76 -46.67
C ALA A 100 -36.36 2.76 -46.97
N SER A 101 -35.67 2.27 -45.93
CA SER A 101 -34.59 1.29 -46.10
C SER A 101 -35.10 -0.12 -46.44
N SER A 102 -36.21 -0.55 -45.84
CA SER A 102 -36.81 -1.87 -46.08
C SER A 102 -37.36 -1.97 -47.51
N THR A 103 -37.90 -0.87 -48.04
CA THR A 103 -38.44 -0.81 -49.40
C THR A 103 -37.33 -0.67 -50.44
N PHE A 104 -36.22 0.01 -50.11
CA PHE A 104 -35.01 -0.03 -50.93
C PHE A 104 -34.50 -1.46 -51.12
N LEU A 105 -34.42 -2.25 -50.04
CA LEU A 105 -34.01 -3.66 -50.10
C LEU A 105 -35.02 -4.52 -50.87
N LEU A 106 -36.32 -4.34 -50.65
CA LEU A 106 -37.37 -5.09 -51.36
C LEU A 106 -37.45 -4.74 -52.86
N ASN A 107 -37.24 -3.48 -53.24
CA ASN A 107 -37.20 -3.04 -54.64
C ASN A 107 -35.95 -3.56 -55.38
N GLN A 108 -34.85 -3.77 -54.66
CA GLN A 108 -33.64 -4.39 -55.21
C GLN A 108 -33.83 -5.91 -55.47
N GLU A 109 -34.73 -6.56 -54.72
CA GLU A 109 -35.02 -8.00 -54.84
C GLU A 109 -36.24 -8.32 -55.73
N ARG A 110 -37.24 -7.43 -55.85
CA ARG A 110 -38.47 -7.64 -56.64
C ARG A 110 -39.01 -6.31 -57.23
N HIS A 111 -39.03 -6.17 -58.56
CA HIS A 111 -39.67 -5.06 -59.29
C HIS A 111 -41.23 -5.12 -59.25
N LEU A 112 -41.84 -5.12 -58.06
CA LEU A 112 -43.30 -5.22 -57.90
C LEU A 112 -43.85 -4.13 -56.97
N SER A 113 -43.47 -2.87 -57.20
CA SER A 113 -44.10 -1.73 -56.55
C SER A 113 -44.88 -0.91 -57.58
N SER A 114 -46.09 -0.48 -57.23
CA SER A 114 -46.91 0.40 -58.07
C SER A 114 -46.13 1.69 -58.36
N ALA A 115 -46.27 2.28 -59.56
CA ALA A 115 -45.56 3.52 -59.93
C ALA A 115 -45.79 4.68 -58.94
N GLU A 116 -46.91 4.64 -58.22
CA GLU A 116 -47.24 5.59 -57.14
C GLU A 116 -46.37 5.38 -55.89
N ASP A 117 -46.10 4.14 -55.51
CA ASP A 117 -45.27 3.82 -54.34
C ASP A 117 -43.80 4.20 -54.59
N GLU A 118 -43.28 3.95 -55.79
CA GLU A 118 -41.91 4.30 -56.19
C GLU A 118 -41.67 5.83 -56.15
N TRP A 119 -42.65 6.62 -56.60
CA TRP A 119 -42.59 8.09 -56.50
C TRP A 119 -42.60 8.57 -55.04
N VAL A 120 -43.45 7.99 -54.18
CA VAL A 120 -43.54 8.39 -52.77
C VAL A 120 -42.26 8.04 -52.01
N TYR A 121 -41.66 6.87 -52.23
CA TYR A 121 -40.40 6.49 -51.59
C TYR A 121 -39.21 7.36 -52.04
N SER A 122 -39.11 7.64 -53.34
CA SER A 122 -38.08 8.57 -53.86
C SER A 122 -38.22 9.97 -53.25
N LYS A 123 -39.46 10.43 -53.06
CA LYS A 123 -39.72 11.70 -52.38
C LYS A 123 -39.39 11.64 -50.89
N LEU A 124 -39.71 10.55 -50.21
CA LEU A 124 -39.38 10.34 -48.80
C LEU A 124 -37.85 10.34 -48.55
N GLU A 125 -37.08 9.71 -49.44
CA GLU A 125 -35.62 9.70 -49.41
C GLU A 125 -35.03 11.10 -49.57
N GLN A 126 -35.56 11.89 -50.52
CA GLN A 126 -35.18 13.30 -50.69
C GLN A 126 -35.47 14.13 -49.43
N CYS A 127 -36.60 13.89 -48.76
CA CYS A 127 -36.95 14.54 -47.50
C CYS A 127 -36.00 14.16 -46.36
N GLN A 128 -35.62 12.88 -46.29
CA GLN A 128 -34.68 12.38 -45.27
C GLN A 128 -33.29 12.97 -45.45
N VAL A 129 -32.77 12.98 -46.69
CA VAL A 129 -31.48 13.60 -47.03
C VAL A 129 -31.51 15.10 -46.73
N GLY A 130 -32.61 15.78 -47.04
CA GLY A 130 -32.82 17.19 -46.68
C GLY A 130 -32.80 17.43 -45.16
N ALA A 131 -33.43 16.57 -44.37
CA ALA A 131 -33.44 16.67 -42.92
C ALA A 131 -32.06 16.37 -42.28
N GLU A 132 -31.36 15.33 -42.77
CA GLU A 132 -30.01 14.97 -42.27
C GLU A 132 -28.97 16.04 -42.63
N THR A 133 -29.05 16.63 -43.83
CA THR A 133 -28.16 17.74 -44.22
C THR A 133 -28.44 18.99 -43.39
N PHE A 134 -29.71 19.34 -43.17
CA PHE A 134 -30.08 20.45 -42.29
C PHE A 134 -29.62 20.24 -40.83
N GLN A 135 -29.77 19.03 -40.29
CA GLN A 135 -29.30 18.71 -38.94
C GLN A 135 -27.77 18.78 -38.82
N ARG A 136 -27.03 18.27 -39.81
CA ARG A 136 -25.55 18.38 -39.86
C ARG A 136 -25.11 19.84 -39.93
N LEU A 137 -25.79 20.66 -40.72
CA LEU A 137 -25.55 22.10 -40.82
C LEU A 137 -25.84 22.83 -39.49
N GLN A 138 -26.93 22.49 -38.79
CA GLN A 138 -27.24 23.06 -37.47
C GLN A 138 -26.24 22.62 -36.37
N SER A 139 -25.79 21.36 -36.39
CA SER A 139 -24.76 20.89 -35.44
C SER A 139 -23.39 21.54 -35.66
N SER A 140 -23.06 21.91 -36.90
CA SER A 140 -21.84 22.63 -37.25
C SER A 140 -21.87 24.11 -36.80
N ALA A 141 -23.06 24.71 -36.72
CA ALA A 141 -23.24 26.10 -36.29
C ALA A 141 -23.15 26.28 -34.76
N ALA A 142 -23.39 25.22 -33.96
CA ALA A 142 -23.27 25.29 -32.50
C ALA A 142 -21.81 25.32 -32.00
N THR A 143 -20.86 24.80 -32.78
CA THR A 143 -19.44 24.70 -32.39
C THR A 143 -18.61 25.91 -32.85
N THR A 144 -19.16 26.78 -33.70
CA THR A 144 -18.40 27.89 -34.30
C THR A 144 -19.12 29.21 -34.06
N CYS A 145 -18.65 29.95 -33.05
CA CYS A 145 -19.02 31.35 -32.85
C CYS A 145 -18.74 32.18 -34.11
N GLN A 146 -19.69 33.04 -34.45
CA GLN A 146 -19.59 34.15 -35.40
C GLN A 146 -19.27 33.79 -36.85
N CYS A 147 -20.31 33.45 -37.61
CA CYS A 147 -20.46 33.95 -38.98
C CYS A 147 -21.95 34.20 -39.25
N GLN A 148 -22.30 35.47 -39.45
CA GLN A 148 -23.53 35.85 -40.14
C GLN A 148 -23.36 35.45 -41.60
N SER A 149 -24.14 34.49 -42.09
CA SER A 149 -24.42 34.41 -43.53
C SER A 149 -25.84 33.89 -43.74
N SER A 150 -26.70 34.87 -44.01
CA SER A 150 -27.79 34.87 -44.98
C SER A 150 -27.95 33.57 -45.77
N HIS A 151 -28.88 32.75 -45.34
CA HIS A 151 -29.92 32.10 -46.13
C HIS A 151 -30.62 31.15 -45.17
N GLU A 152 -31.73 31.62 -44.59
CA GLU A 152 -32.67 30.75 -43.91
C GLU A 152 -33.21 29.76 -44.95
N LEU A 153 -32.53 28.62 -45.11
CA LEU A 153 -33.09 27.45 -45.75
C LEU A 153 -34.25 27.01 -44.87
N SER A 154 -35.40 27.61 -45.12
CA SER A 154 -36.64 27.22 -44.48
C SER A 154 -36.96 25.83 -44.97
N THR A 155 -37.38 24.95 -44.07
CA THR A 155 -37.86 23.60 -44.38
C THR A 155 -38.97 23.55 -45.44
N LYS A 156 -39.48 24.71 -45.86
CA LYS A 156 -40.47 24.94 -46.91
C LYS A 156 -39.92 24.81 -48.33
N ASP A 157 -38.60 24.82 -48.54
CA ASP A 157 -38.01 24.84 -49.89
C ASP A 157 -37.79 23.44 -50.51
N PHE A 158 -37.80 22.38 -49.69
CA PHE A 158 -37.50 21.03 -50.16
C PHE A 158 -38.70 20.26 -50.72
N ILE A 159 -39.93 20.68 -50.40
CA ILE A 159 -41.15 19.93 -50.78
C ILE A 159 -42.31 20.94 -50.98
N LYS A 160 -43.07 20.84 -52.07
CA LYS A 160 -44.24 21.70 -52.31
C LYS A 160 -45.37 21.37 -51.31
N VAL A 161 -46.16 22.36 -50.89
CA VAL A 161 -47.22 22.19 -49.87
C VAL A 161 -48.28 21.17 -50.29
N GLU A 162 -48.53 21.00 -51.59
CA GLU A 162 -49.47 20.02 -52.14
C GLU A 162 -48.94 18.57 -52.05
N ASP A 163 -47.65 18.39 -52.30
CA ASP A 163 -46.97 17.09 -52.20
C ASP A 163 -46.92 16.61 -50.75
N HIS A 164 -46.79 17.51 -49.78
CA HIS A 164 -46.85 17.18 -48.35
C HIS A 164 -48.20 16.60 -47.91
N LYS A 165 -49.31 17.06 -48.47
CA LYS A 165 -50.64 16.56 -48.10
C LYS A 165 -50.84 15.15 -48.63
N ARG A 166 -50.51 14.93 -49.91
CA ARG A 166 -50.57 13.61 -50.55
C ARG A 166 -49.62 12.60 -49.90
N LEU A 167 -48.41 13.04 -49.57
CA LEU A 167 -47.44 12.19 -48.87
C LEU A 167 -47.91 11.86 -47.45
N LYS A 168 -48.53 12.80 -46.72
CA LYS A 168 -49.12 12.52 -45.40
C LYS A 168 -50.29 11.54 -45.47
N GLU A 169 -51.18 11.69 -46.45
CA GLU A 169 -52.35 10.84 -46.64
C GLU A 169 -51.96 9.39 -46.98
N TRP A 170 -50.87 9.18 -47.71
CA TRP A 170 -50.34 7.85 -48.01
C TRP A 170 -49.44 7.29 -46.89
N LEU A 171 -48.59 8.13 -46.27
CA LEU A 171 -47.61 7.70 -45.26
C LEU A 171 -48.28 7.27 -43.97
N LEU A 172 -49.33 7.97 -43.52
CA LEU A 172 -49.99 7.69 -42.26
C LEU A 172 -50.57 6.26 -42.18
N PRO A 173 -51.35 5.74 -43.15
CA PRO A 173 -51.87 4.38 -43.09
C PRO A 173 -50.77 3.33 -43.23
N LYS A 174 -49.73 3.58 -44.05
CA LYS A 174 -48.63 2.62 -44.24
C LYS A 174 -47.71 2.52 -43.03
N LEU A 175 -47.44 3.66 -42.39
CA LEU A 175 -46.71 3.74 -41.12
C LEU A 175 -47.49 3.05 -40.00
N GLN A 176 -48.82 3.23 -39.96
CA GLN A 176 -49.67 2.55 -39.00
C GLN A 176 -49.64 1.02 -39.18
N GLU A 177 -49.73 0.52 -40.41
CA GLU A 177 -49.61 -0.92 -40.71
C GLU A 177 -48.25 -1.49 -40.28
N HIS A 178 -47.16 -0.75 -40.51
CA HIS A 178 -45.81 -1.17 -40.10
C HIS A 178 -45.65 -1.21 -38.57
N LEU A 179 -46.14 -0.19 -37.88
CA LEU A 179 -46.13 -0.12 -36.43
C LEU A 179 -47.00 -1.23 -35.81
N ASP A 180 -48.19 -1.47 -36.37
CA ASP A 180 -49.06 -2.56 -35.92
C ASP A 180 -48.36 -3.91 -36.08
N ASN A 181 -47.68 -4.17 -37.20
CA ASN A 181 -46.91 -5.40 -37.41
C ASN A 181 -45.76 -5.57 -36.40
N LYS A 182 -45.02 -4.49 -36.09
CA LYS A 182 -43.96 -4.53 -35.06
C LYS A 182 -44.52 -4.77 -33.66
N CYS A 183 -45.63 -4.12 -33.32
CA CYS A 183 -46.33 -4.35 -32.07
C CYS A 183 -46.82 -5.80 -31.95
N LEU A 184 -47.30 -6.40 -33.03
CA LEU A 184 -47.68 -7.81 -33.09
C LEU A 184 -46.48 -8.75 -32.90
N LEU A 185 -45.34 -8.45 -33.54
CA LEU A 185 -44.10 -9.22 -33.38
C LEU A 185 -43.57 -9.17 -31.93
N LEU A 186 -43.56 -7.99 -31.33
CA LEU A 186 -43.18 -7.81 -29.93
C LEU A 186 -44.15 -8.55 -29.01
N SER A 187 -45.46 -8.44 -29.25
CA SER A 187 -46.46 -9.18 -28.49
C SER A 187 -46.27 -10.70 -28.58
N HIS A 188 -45.88 -11.22 -29.74
CA HIS A 188 -45.58 -12.64 -29.92
C HIS A 188 -44.33 -13.09 -29.14
N TYR A 189 -43.29 -12.24 -29.07
CA TYR A 189 -42.09 -12.54 -28.27
C TYR A 189 -42.39 -12.69 -26.78
N PHE A 190 -43.26 -11.83 -26.23
CA PHE A 190 -43.60 -11.87 -24.80
C PHE A 190 -44.70 -12.88 -24.45
N ASN A 191 -45.58 -13.23 -25.40
CA ASN A 191 -46.66 -14.20 -25.22
C ASN A 191 -46.72 -15.18 -26.42
N PRO A 192 -45.88 -16.22 -26.44
CA PRO A 192 -45.84 -17.18 -27.55
C PRO A 192 -47.13 -18.01 -27.68
N ASP A 193 -47.87 -18.20 -26.59
CA ASP A 193 -49.09 -19.02 -26.54
C ASP A 193 -50.32 -18.36 -27.24
N SER A 194 -50.24 -17.08 -27.60
CA SER A 194 -51.32 -16.34 -28.28
C SER A 194 -51.20 -16.36 -29.82
N ALA A 195 -50.30 -17.17 -30.38
CA ALA A 195 -49.95 -17.17 -31.80
C ALA A 195 -51.10 -17.51 -32.77
N GLU A 196 -52.13 -18.24 -32.31
CA GLU A 196 -53.25 -18.67 -33.17
C GLU A 196 -54.22 -17.52 -33.53
N GLU A 197 -54.18 -16.38 -32.82
CA GLU A 197 -55.09 -15.24 -33.02
C GLU A 197 -54.48 -14.07 -33.83
N ALA A 198 -53.38 -14.31 -34.53
CA ALA A 198 -52.49 -13.29 -35.11
C ALA A 198 -53.08 -12.38 -36.21
N LYS A 199 -54.36 -12.53 -36.60
CA LYS A 199 -54.99 -11.73 -37.68
C LYS A 199 -56.17 -10.88 -37.23
N SER A 200 -56.55 -10.92 -35.94
CA SER A 200 -57.72 -10.17 -35.45
C SER A 200 -57.32 -8.83 -34.85
N LYS A 201 -58.19 -7.82 -34.99
CA LYS A 201 -58.05 -6.48 -34.35
C LYS A 201 -57.86 -6.55 -32.83
N HIS A 202 -58.22 -7.66 -32.19
CA HIS A 202 -58.00 -7.92 -30.77
C HIS A 202 -56.53 -8.20 -30.42
N SER A 203 -55.71 -8.65 -31.38
CA SER A 203 -54.26 -8.86 -31.16
C SER A 203 -53.51 -7.54 -31.01
N ILE A 204 -53.90 -6.50 -31.76
CA ILE A 204 -53.34 -5.14 -31.65
C ILE A 204 -53.71 -4.52 -30.28
N GLN A 205 -54.94 -4.73 -29.81
CA GLN A 205 -55.37 -4.29 -28.48
C GLN A 205 -54.61 -5.01 -27.34
N LYS A 206 -54.28 -6.30 -27.52
CA LYS A 206 -53.41 -7.04 -26.60
C LYS A 206 -51.96 -6.51 -26.66
N ALA A 207 -51.47 -6.12 -27.83
CA ALA A 207 -50.16 -5.50 -28.00
C ALA A 207 -50.06 -4.13 -27.32
N TRP A 208 -51.15 -3.37 -27.21
CA TRP A 208 -51.14 -2.10 -26.47
C TRP A 208 -51.05 -2.31 -24.95
N LYS A 209 -51.59 -3.43 -24.44
CA LYS A 209 -51.41 -3.86 -23.04
C LYS A 209 -49.99 -4.36 -22.74
N LEU A 210 -49.12 -4.50 -23.74
CA LEU A 210 -47.73 -4.93 -23.56
C LEU A 210 -46.92 -3.94 -22.71
N SER A 211 -47.24 -2.63 -22.80
CA SER A 211 -46.59 -1.61 -21.98
C SER A 211 -46.83 -1.87 -20.49
N ASP A 212 -48.07 -2.26 -20.12
CA ASP A 212 -48.43 -2.59 -18.75
C ASP A 212 -47.71 -3.85 -18.27
N VAL A 213 -47.64 -4.91 -19.09
CA VAL A 213 -46.90 -6.14 -18.78
C VAL A 213 -45.40 -5.87 -18.58
N LEU A 214 -44.81 -4.99 -19.39
CA LEU A 214 -43.40 -4.59 -19.24
C LEU A 214 -43.18 -3.77 -17.96
N LEU A 215 -44.13 -2.92 -17.59
CA LEU A 215 -44.08 -2.19 -16.33
C LEU A 215 -44.21 -3.14 -15.13
N GLU A 216 -45.10 -4.13 -15.22
CA GLU A 216 -45.29 -5.19 -14.23
C GLU A 216 -44.02 -6.05 -14.06
N GLN A 217 -43.32 -6.39 -15.15
CA GLN A 217 -42.05 -7.14 -15.08
C GLN A 217 -40.86 -6.30 -14.60
N LYS A 218 -40.86 -5.00 -14.89
CA LYS A 218 -39.79 -4.08 -14.45
C LYS A 218 -39.84 -3.82 -12.95
N ALA A 219 -41.03 -3.79 -12.35
CA ALA A 219 -41.20 -3.58 -10.91
C ALA A 219 -40.43 -4.59 -10.03
N PRO A 220 -40.56 -5.92 -10.19
CA PRO A 220 -39.83 -6.91 -9.40
C PRO A 220 -38.33 -6.85 -9.68
N LEU A 221 -37.90 -6.63 -10.92
CA LEU A 221 -36.46 -6.48 -11.24
C LEU A 221 -35.83 -5.27 -10.56
N LEU A 222 -36.55 -4.15 -10.49
CA LEU A 222 -36.09 -2.97 -9.74
C LEU A 222 -36.10 -3.23 -8.23
N GLN A 223 -37.08 -3.99 -7.73
CA GLN A 223 -37.13 -4.39 -6.32
C GLN A 223 -35.97 -5.32 -5.97
N GLU A 224 -35.67 -6.30 -6.81
CA GLU A 224 -34.55 -7.23 -6.67
C GLU A 224 -33.22 -6.47 -6.74
N ARG A 225 -33.08 -5.53 -7.68
CA ARG A 225 -31.90 -4.67 -7.74
C ARG A 225 -31.71 -3.88 -6.44
N LYS A 226 -32.79 -3.34 -5.86
CA LYS A 226 -32.74 -2.63 -4.58
C LYS A 226 -32.37 -3.57 -3.43
N SER A 227 -32.94 -4.78 -3.37
CA SER A 227 -32.61 -5.75 -2.32
C SER A 227 -31.16 -6.22 -2.43
N LEU A 228 -30.66 -6.48 -3.64
CA LEU A 228 -29.24 -6.81 -3.86
C LEU A 228 -28.32 -5.67 -3.44
N GLN A 229 -28.66 -4.42 -3.76
CA GLN A 229 -27.90 -3.25 -3.31
C GLN A 229 -27.89 -3.14 -1.77
N PHE A 230 -29.01 -3.41 -1.11
CA PHE A 230 -29.09 -3.42 0.34
C PHE A 230 -28.21 -4.52 0.95
N VAL A 231 -28.27 -5.75 0.43
CA VAL A 231 -27.43 -6.88 0.89
C VAL A 231 -25.95 -6.56 0.71
N LEU A 232 -25.55 -6.00 -0.43
CA LEU A 232 -24.15 -5.60 -0.66
C LEU A 232 -23.69 -4.53 0.33
N LEU A 233 -24.55 -3.57 0.66
CA LEU A 233 -24.23 -2.53 1.62
C LEU A 233 -24.10 -3.10 3.04
N GLN A 234 -24.99 -4.01 3.42
CA GLN A 234 -24.92 -4.74 4.68
C GLN A 234 -23.62 -5.57 4.78
N GLN A 235 -23.26 -6.30 3.73
CA GLN A 235 -22.00 -7.05 3.67
C GLN A 235 -20.78 -6.14 3.80
N LYS A 236 -20.77 -4.98 3.13
CA LYS A 236 -19.68 -4.00 3.27
C LYS A 236 -19.55 -3.51 4.71
N LEU A 237 -20.67 -3.16 5.34
CA LEU A 237 -20.68 -2.71 6.73
C LEU A 237 -20.17 -3.80 7.69
N GLN A 238 -20.63 -5.04 7.51
CA GLN A 238 -20.15 -6.19 8.28
C GLN A 238 -18.65 -6.41 8.10
N ASN A 239 -18.14 -6.34 6.88
CA ASN A 239 -16.70 -6.46 6.60
C ASN A 239 -15.88 -5.36 7.29
N ILE A 240 -16.37 -4.12 7.31
CA ILE A 240 -15.70 -3.01 8.01
C ILE A 240 -15.64 -3.29 9.51
N TYR A 241 -16.75 -3.72 10.11
CA TYR A 241 -16.80 -4.07 11.54
C TYR A 241 -15.85 -5.24 11.87
N LEU A 242 -15.91 -6.32 11.09
CA LEU A 242 -15.03 -7.48 11.28
C LEU A 242 -13.55 -7.09 11.12
N LYS A 243 -13.21 -6.25 10.15
CA LYS A 243 -11.83 -5.76 9.98
C LYS A 243 -11.38 -4.92 11.17
N SER A 244 -12.24 -4.06 11.70
CA SER A 244 -11.95 -3.27 12.90
C SER A 244 -11.71 -4.18 14.12
N LEU A 245 -12.53 -5.22 14.29
CA LEU A 245 -12.39 -6.22 15.36
C LEU A 245 -11.10 -7.05 15.22
N LEU A 246 -10.75 -7.48 14.00
CA LEU A 246 -9.49 -8.19 13.76
C LEU A 246 -8.28 -7.32 14.06
N ASN A 247 -8.35 -6.02 13.72
CA ASN A 247 -7.28 -5.08 14.03
C ASN A 247 -7.13 -4.89 15.55
N SER A 248 -8.23 -4.80 16.30
CA SER A 248 -8.15 -4.67 17.77
C SER A 248 -7.61 -5.94 18.43
N LEU A 249 -8.00 -7.13 17.95
CA LEU A 249 -7.40 -8.40 18.38
C LEU A 249 -5.89 -8.45 18.11
N ALA A 250 -5.45 -8.06 16.91
CA ALA A 250 -4.02 -8.04 16.59
C ALA A 250 -3.22 -7.06 17.45
N ILE A 251 -3.82 -5.95 17.88
CA ILE A 251 -3.20 -5.01 18.83
C ILE A 251 -3.12 -5.66 20.21
N LEU A 252 -4.18 -6.34 20.65
CA LEU A 252 -4.20 -7.04 21.93
C LEU A 252 -3.15 -8.16 21.98
N ASP A 253 -3.01 -8.95 20.92
CA ASP A 253 -1.99 -10.00 20.82
C ASP A 253 -0.57 -9.44 20.93
N LYS A 254 -0.29 -8.29 20.27
CA LYS A 254 0.99 -7.60 20.40
C LYS A 254 1.24 -7.13 21.83
N MET A 255 0.22 -6.59 22.50
CA MET A 255 0.32 -6.16 23.90
C MET A 255 0.59 -7.35 24.83
N VAL A 256 -0.10 -8.48 24.63
CA VAL A 256 0.13 -9.70 25.40
C VAL A 256 1.56 -10.21 25.21
N ALA A 257 2.05 -10.26 23.96
CA ALA A 257 3.41 -10.68 23.67
C ALA A 257 4.45 -9.74 24.34
N GLN A 258 4.21 -8.43 24.31
CA GLN A 258 5.07 -7.45 25.00
C GLN A 258 5.06 -7.65 26.52
N CYS A 259 3.89 -7.86 27.13
CA CYS A 259 3.79 -8.13 28.56
C CYS A 259 4.52 -9.42 28.94
N GLN A 260 4.40 -10.49 28.15
CA GLN A 260 5.12 -11.74 28.38
C GLN A 260 6.65 -11.56 28.33
N LEU A 261 7.14 -10.84 27.31
CA LEU A 261 8.57 -10.50 27.19
C LEU A 261 9.05 -9.64 28.36
N GLN A 262 8.26 -8.69 28.82
CA GLN A 262 8.58 -7.87 29.99
C GLN A 262 8.69 -8.73 31.25
N ILE A 263 7.71 -9.59 31.52
CA ILE A 263 7.75 -10.51 32.68
C ILE A 263 9.00 -11.40 32.61
N GLN A 264 9.32 -11.94 31.42
CA GLN A 264 10.50 -12.75 31.23
C GLN A 264 11.79 -11.97 31.50
N SER A 265 11.93 -10.77 30.94
CA SER A 265 13.11 -9.92 31.20
C SER A 265 13.26 -9.57 32.69
N GLN A 266 12.17 -9.32 33.40
CA GLN A 266 12.20 -9.06 34.84
C GLN A 266 12.64 -10.29 35.62
N ALA A 267 12.13 -11.47 35.26
CA ALA A 267 12.57 -12.74 35.85
C ALA A 267 14.06 -13.00 35.61
N ASP A 268 14.55 -12.74 34.40
CA ASP A 268 15.96 -12.91 34.04
C ASP A 268 16.86 -11.96 34.84
N VAL A 269 16.46 -10.70 35.03
CA VAL A 269 17.19 -9.74 35.87
C VAL A 269 17.31 -10.24 37.31
N VAL A 270 16.21 -10.72 37.90
CA VAL A 270 16.23 -11.29 39.25
C VAL A 270 17.12 -12.54 39.31
N HIS A 271 17.07 -13.40 38.29
CA HIS A 271 17.90 -14.60 38.22
C HIS A 271 19.40 -14.27 38.14
N VAL A 272 19.77 -13.29 37.31
CA VAL A 272 21.16 -12.81 37.20
C VAL A 272 21.63 -12.24 38.54
N HIS A 273 20.83 -11.42 39.22
CA HIS A 273 21.19 -10.90 40.54
C HIS A 273 21.34 -12.02 41.58
N PHE A 274 20.47 -13.03 41.57
CA PHE A 274 20.58 -14.19 42.43
C PHE A 274 21.89 -14.96 42.18
N LEU A 275 22.22 -15.23 40.91
CA LEU A 275 23.47 -15.91 40.54
C LEU A 275 24.69 -15.07 40.91
N GLN A 276 24.64 -13.76 40.70
CA GLN A 276 25.72 -12.85 41.10
C GLN A 276 25.93 -12.86 42.62
N ALA A 277 24.86 -12.82 43.41
CA ALA A 277 24.93 -12.90 44.87
C ALA A 277 25.51 -14.26 45.31
N LYS A 278 25.07 -15.36 44.68
CA LYS A 278 25.60 -16.70 44.93
C LYS A 278 27.10 -16.78 44.64
N CYS A 279 27.55 -16.25 43.51
CA CYS A 279 28.98 -16.19 43.15
C CYS A 279 29.79 -15.31 44.13
N ARG A 280 29.25 -14.19 44.57
CA ARG A 280 29.90 -13.35 45.59
C ARG A 280 30.05 -14.12 46.91
N ALA A 281 28.99 -14.79 47.36
CA ALA A 281 29.02 -15.59 48.58
C ALA A 281 30.05 -16.72 48.50
N THR A 282 30.17 -17.42 47.36
CA THR A 282 31.20 -18.45 47.18
C THR A 282 32.61 -17.86 47.16
N CYS A 283 32.84 -16.72 46.51
CA CYS A 283 34.12 -16.01 46.56
C CYS A 283 34.51 -15.62 47.99
N TYR A 284 33.56 -15.11 48.79
CA TYR A 284 33.81 -14.81 50.20
C TYR A 284 34.12 -16.07 51.00
N LYS A 285 33.41 -17.18 50.73
CA LYS A 285 33.68 -18.47 51.37
C LYS A 285 35.11 -18.95 51.07
N ILE A 286 35.54 -18.90 49.81
CA ILE A 286 36.92 -19.27 49.42
C ILE A 286 37.94 -18.36 50.12
N ARG A 287 37.68 -17.05 50.18
CA ARG A 287 38.59 -16.09 50.83
C ARG A 287 38.68 -16.33 52.34
N LEU A 288 37.57 -16.69 52.98
CA LEU A 288 37.52 -17.07 54.39
C LEU A 288 38.34 -18.34 54.66
N GLU A 289 38.17 -19.39 53.83
CA GLU A 289 38.97 -20.61 53.95
C GLU A 289 40.47 -20.33 53.74
N LYS A 290 40.83 -19.48 52.77
CA LYS A 290 42.22 -19.03 52.59
C LYS A 290 42.77 -18.35 53.84
N LEU A 291 42.00 -17.44 54.46
CA LEU A 291 42.40 -16.77 55.69
C LEU A 291 42.55 -17.77 56.85
N LYS A 292 41.63 -18.73 56.97
CA LYS A 292 41.70 -19.80 57.96
C LYS A 292 42.99 -20.60 57.82
N ILE A 293 43.33 -21.04 56.61
CA ILE A 293 44.58 -21.74 56.32
C ILE A 293 45.80 -20.89 56.70
N LEU A 294 45.79 -19.58 56.40
CA LEU A 294 46.87 -18.67 56.78
C LEU A 294 47.01 -18.54 58.30
N CYS A 295 45.91 -18.37 59.03
CA CYS A 295 45.90 -18.30 60.49
C CYS A 295 46.42 -19.61 61.12
N ASP A 296 46.01 -20.77 60.57
CA ASP A 296 46.42 -22.09 61.05
C ASP A 296 47.92 -22.35 60.76
N THR A 297 48.42 -21.89 59.60
CA THR A 297 49.82 -22.07 59.20
C THR A 297 50.74 -21.11 59.95
N TYR A 298 50.38 -19.84 60.04
CA TYR A 298 51.18 -18.76 60.62
C TYR A 298 50.66 -18.36 62.01
N THR A 299 50.64 -19.30 62.94
CA THR A 299 50.41 -18.97 64.35
C THR A 299 51.48 -17.98 64.85
N PRO A 300 51.15 -17.07 65.80
CA PRO A 300 52.08 -16.04 66.26
C PRO A 300 53.39 -16.63 66.79
N GLN A 301 53.31 -17.76 67.49
CA GLN A 301 54.48 -18.50 67.98
C GLN A 301 55.39 -18.98 66.84
N LYS A 302 54.82 -19.57 65.77
CA LYS A 302 55.59 -20.00 64.58
C LYS A 302 56.23 -18.80 63.87
N VAL A 303 55.53 -17.68 63.76
CA VAL A 303 56.07 -16.46 63.13
C VAL A 303 57.21 -15.87 63.95
N GLU A 304 57.07 -15.80 65.27
CA GLU A 304 58.15 -15.36 66.16
C GLU A 304 59.37 -16.27 66.10
N ALA A 305 59.16 -17.59 66.10
CA ALA A 305 60.24 -18.57 65.93
C ALA A 305 60.97 -18.37 64.59
N GLN A 306 60.22 -18.22 63.49
CA GLN A 306 60.79 -17.97 62.17
C GLN A 306 61.56 -16.64 62.10
N LYS A 307 61.08 -15.57 62.76
CA LYS A 307 61.82 -14.30 62.90
C LYS A 307 63.14 -14.49 63.65
N ARG A 308 63.15 -15.26 64.74
CA ARG A 308 64.38 -15.55 65.49
C ARG A 308 65.37 -16.34 64.64
N ILE A 309 64.93 -17.41 63.99
CA ILE A 309 65.76 -18.22 63.07
C ILE A 309 66.36 -17.33 61.98
N ARG A 310 65.54 -16.50 61.33
CA ARG A 310 66.00 -15.55 60.31
C ARG A 310 67.08 -14.61 60.84
N SER A 311 66.87 -14.01 62.01
CA SER A 311 67.85 -13.10 62.61
C SER A 311 69.18 -13.78 62.98
N LEU A 312 69.14 -15.06 63.37
CA LEU A 312 70.36 -15.83 63.64
C LEU A 312 71.11 -16.16 62.35
N LEU A 313 70.39 -16.62 61.32
CA LEU A 313 70.97 -16.90 60.01
C LEU A 313 71.58 -15.65 59.38
N GLU A 314 70.90 -14.50 59.45
CA GLU A 314 71.42 -13.23 58.93
C GLU A 314 72.70 -12.80 59.66
N LYS A 315 72.77 -12.99 60.99
CA LYS A 315 74.00 -12.72 61.76
C LYS A 315 75.14 -13.66 61.37
N GLU A 316 74.86 -14.95 61.21
CA GLU A 316 75.87 -15.94 60.85
C GLU A 316 76.39 -15.71 59.43
N ILE A 317 75.51 -15.43 58.48
CA ILE A 317 75.88 -15.06 57.11
C ILE A 317 76.77 -13.82 57.12
N PHE A 318 76.43 -12.81 57.91
CA PHE A 318 77.24 -11.60 58.02
C PHE A 318 78.62 -11.88 58.61
N ALA A 319 78.71 -12.67 59.68
CA ALA A 319 79.98 -13.08 60.28
C ALA A 319 80.86 -13.85 59.29
N GLN A 320 80.26 -14.82 58.58
CA GLN A 320 80.96 -15.60 57.54
C GLN A 320 81.39 -14.74 56.36
N GLN A 321 80.59 -13.74 55.96
CA GLN A 321 80.99 -12.78 54.92
C GLN A 321 82.19 -11.95 55.37
N MET A 322 82.20 -11.46 56.61
CA MET A 322 83.34 -10.73 57.17
C MET A 322 84.60 -11.59 57.24
N GLU A 323 84.49 -12.83 57.72
CA GLU A 323 85.60 -13.79 57.77
C GLU A 323 86.12 -14.10 56.37
N ARG A 324 85.22 -14.41 55.43
CA ARG A 324 85.57 -14.63 54.02
C ARG A 324 86.32 -13.42 53.46
N ASP A 325 85.80 -12.22 53.66
CA ASP A 325 86.43 -10.99 53.16
C ASP A 325 87.79 -10.73 53.83
N MET A 326 87.98 -11.13 55.09
CA MET A 326 89.28 -11.08 55.77
C MET A 326 90.27 -12.07 55.16
N VAL A 327 89.85 -13.33 54.96
CA VAL A 327 90.68 -14.37 54.34
C VAL A 327 91.05 -13.99 52.91
N THR A 328 90.13 -13.45 52.11
CA THR A 328 90.44 -13.01 50.74
C THR A 328 91.47 -11.88 50.73
N ARG A 329 91.35 -10.89 51.63
CA ARG A 329 92.35 -9.84 51.78
C ARG A 329 93.73 -10.40 52.16
N ASN A 330 93.78 -11.36 53.10
CA ASN A 330 95.04 -12.00 53.47
C ASN A 330 95.65 -12.78 52.30
N LEU A 331 94.83 -13.51 51.53
CA LEU A 331 95.29 -14.21 50.33
C LEU A 331 95.81 -13.26 49.24
N GLU A 332 95.19 -12.09 49.08
CA GLU A 332 95.70 -11.03 48.17
C GLU A 332 97.08 -10.53 48.61
N VAL A 333 97.28 -10.31 49.91
CA VAL A 333 98.60 -9.95 50.46
C VAL A 333 99.64 -11.03 50.19
N TYR A 334 99.32 -12.31 50.45
CA TYR A 334 100.23 -13.42 50.16
C TYR A 334 100.51 -13.57 48.67
N ARG A 335 99.52 -13.36 47.80
CA ARG A 335 99.70 -13.34 46.35
C ARG A 335 100.68 -12.24 45.93
N GLY A 336 100.59 -11.06 46.53
CA GLY A 336 101.54 -9.96 46.30
C GLY A 336 102.97 -10.31 46.72
N LEU A 337 103.14 -10.96 47.88
CA LEU A 337 104.45 -11.41 48.38
C LEU A 337 105.07 -12.53 47.54
N GLY A 338 104.26 -13.34 46.85
CA GLY A 338 104.74 -14.43 46.00
C GLY A 338 105.70 -13.97 44.89
N GLN A 339 105.48 -12.78 44.31
CA GLN A 339 106.36 -12.23 43.28
C GLN A 339 107.74 -11.86 43.86
N SER A 340 107.78 -11.20 45.02
CA SER A 340 109.04 -10.90 45.71
C SER A 340 109.78 -12.15 46.18
N PHE A 341 109.06 -13.20 46.57
CA PHE A 341 109.68 -14.48 46.96
C PHE A 341 110.26 -15.21 45.75
N SER A 342 109.57 -15.20 44.60
CA SER A 342 110.10 -15.76 43.35
C SER A 342 111.39 -15.07 42.92
N ALA A 343 111.44 -13.73 43.00
CA ALA A 343 112.65 -12.97 42.71
C ALA A 343 113.82 -13.35 43.64
N LEU A 344 113.55 -13.51 44.95
CA LEU A 344 114.57 -13.94 45.92
C LEU A 344 115.08 -15.36 45.63
N VAL A 345 114.21 -16.27 45.20
CA VAL A 345 114.58 -17.64 44.81
C VAL A 345 115.43 -17.64 43.55
N GLU A 346 115.10 -16.82 42.55
CA GLU A 346 115.91 -16.64 41.34
C GLU A 346 117.29 -16.07 41.65
N GLU A 347 117.38 -15.05 42.53
CA GLU A 347 118.65 -14.50 43.00
C GLU A 347 119.50 -15.58 43.70
N TYR A 348 118.89 -16.37 44.58
CA TYR A 348 119.57 -17.47 45.26
C TYR A 348 120.05 -18.56 44.31
N GLU A 349 119.25 -18.90 43.29
CA GLU A 349 119.61 -19.88 42.26
C GLU A 349 120.78 -19.38 41.41
N GLN A 350 120.79 -18.10 41.04
CA GLN A 350 121.94 -17.48 40.36
C GLN A 350 123.20 -17.50 41.23
N LEU A 351 123.09 -17.15 42.51
CA LEU A 351 124.18 -17.25 43.49
C LEU A 351 124.69 -18.69 43.64
N ARG A 352 123.80 -19.67 43.63
CA ARG A 352 124.16 -21.09 43.68
C ARG A 352 124.88 -21.54 42.43
N ASN A 353 124.38 -21.19 41.25
CA ASN A 353 125.00 -21.53 39.97
C ASN A 353 126.37 -20.87 39.81
N THR A 354 126.53 -19.62 40.25
CA THR A 354 127.84 -18.95 40.27
C THR A 354 128.79 -19.60 41.27
N ALA A 355 128.34 -19.96 42.47
CA ALA A 355 129.14 -20.70 43.44
C ALA A 355 129.57 -22.09 42.90
N ASP A 356 128.67 -22.81 42.23
CA ASP A 356 128.96 -24.10 41.60
C ASP A 356 129.91 -23.95 40.39
N ASN A 357 129.77 -22.89 39.58
CA ASN A 357 130.73 -22.55 38.52
C ASN A 357 132.11 -22.18 39.08
N HIS A 358 132.17 -21.38 40.15
CA HIS A 358 133.44 -21.08 40.82
C HIS A 358 134.06 -22.36 41.40
N ARG A 359 133.25 -23.27 41.95
CA ARG A 359 133.73 -24.56 42.44
C ARG A 359 134.21 -25.47 41.31
N TRP A 360 133.51 -25.49 40.18
CA TRP A 360 133.90 -26.24 38.98
C TRP A 360 135.21 -25.68 38.40
N THR A 361 135.34 -24.37 38.24
CA THR A 361 136.59 -23.74 37.76
C THR A 361 137.76 -24.03 38.70
N LEU A 362 137.55 -24.01 40.02
CA LEU A 362 138.58 -24.43 40.98
C LEU A 362 138.95 -25.91 40.85
N CYS A 363 137.99 -26.80 40.57
CA CYS A 363 138.26 -28.21 40.28
C CYS A 363 139.04 -28.39 38.97
N GLU A 364 138.74 -27.62 37.92
CA GLU A 364 139.41 -27.72 36.63
C GLU A 364 140.82 -27.11 36.65
N ILE A 365 141.03 -26.03 37.39
CA ILE A 365 142.36 -25.48 37.70
C ILE A 365 143.20 -26.48 38.52
N ARG A 366 142.56 -27.24 39.43
CA ARG A 366 143.24 -28.33 40.15
C ARG A 366 143.64 -29.49 39.23
N LYS A 367 142.85 -29.80 38.19
CA LYS A 367 143.19 -30.86 37.21
C LYS A 367 144.25 -30.46 36.19
N THR A 368 144.44 -29.17 35.92
CA THR A 368 145.41 -28.64 34.94
C THR A 368 146.78 -28.30 35.55
N LYS A 369 146.96 -28.49 36.86
CA LYS A 369 148.22 -28.31 37.60
C LYS A 369 148.88 -29.63 38.05
N ALA A 370 148.50 -30.75 37.45
CA ALA A 370 149.19 -32.04 37.51
C ALA A 370 149.50 -32.48 36.08
#